data_AF-A0A7Y3I0J5-F1
#
_entry.id   AF-A0A7Y3I0J5-F1
#
_cell.length_a   1.000
_cell.length_b   1.000
_cell.length_c   1.000
_cell.angle_alpha   90.00
_cell.angle_beta   90.00
_cell.angle_gamma   90.00
#
_symmetry.space_group_name_H-M   'P 1'
#
loop_
_entity.id
_entity.type
_entity.pdbx_description
1 polymer ?
#
loop_
_entity_poly.entity_id
_entity_poly.type
_entity_poly.pdbx_seq_one_letter_code
_entity_poly.pdbx_strand_id
1 'polypeptide(L)'
;MQFVYGTRGTAEENRWASSRARADAEIFWYRGNGAIEVLPDTQFDAGRERDRSVVLYGNRSTNDAWATLLGDSPVQVDRDAVVIGEKRRAAADLGCLFLRPRPGSAVASVGVVSGTGVEGLRLTERLPYFVSGVAYPDLVLFGSSALETGADGVVAAGFFGHDWSVETGEIRWHD
;
A
#
# COMPACT_ATOMS: atom_id res chain seq x y z
N MET A 1 1.37 10.73 11.64
CA MET A 1 1.57 9.67 10.62
C MET A 1 3.05 9.30 10.56
N GLN A 2 3.38 8.05 10.21
CA GLN A 2 4.75 7.52 10.03
C GLN A 2 4.85 6.78 8.69
N PHE A 3 5.98 6.87 8.00
CA PHE A 3 6.27 6.13 6.77
C PHE A 3 7.31 5.06 7.06
N VAL A 4 6.93 3.79 6.83
CA VAL A 4 7.75 2.63 7.19
C VAL A 4 8.07 1.85 5.92
N TYR A 5 9.35 1.81 5.55
CA TYR A 5 9.79 1.11 4.34
C TYR A 5 10.43 -0.24 4.65
N GLY A 6 10.18 -1.21 3.77
CA GLY A 6 10.70 -2.57 3.90
C GLY A 6 12.20 -2.67 3.68
N THR A 7 12.86 -3.59 4.41
CA THR A 7 14.31 -3.86 4.27
C THR A 7 14.66 -5.32 3.99
N ARG A 8 13.67 -6.21 3.87
CA ARG A 8 13.86 -7.66 3.62
C ARG A 8 13.86 -8.06 2.15
N GLY A 9 13.67 -7.09 1.26
CA GLY A 9 13.71 -7.31 -0.17
C GLY A 9 15.13 -7.52 -0.72
N THR A 10 15.19 -7.68 -2.03
CA THR A 10 16.42 -7.54 -2.81
C THR A 10 16.96 -6.11 -2.70
N ALA A 11 18.21 -5.91 -3.13
CA ALA A 11 18.80 -4.56 -3.16
C ALA A 11 17.97 -3.56 -3.99
N GLU A 12 17.27 -4.02 -5.04
CA GLU A 12 16.42 -3.17 -5.85
C GLU A 12 15.07 -2.85 -5.17
N GLU A 13 14.41 -3.86 -4.59
CA GLU A 13 13.17 -3.67 -3.80
C GLU A 13 13.40 -2.71 -2.61
N ASN A 14 14.51 -2.88 -1.88
CA ASN A 14 14.85 -2.03 -0.74
C ASN A 14 15.17 -0.58 -1.16
N ARG A 15 15.86 -0.40 -2.29
CA ARG A 15 16.10 0.94 -2.86
C ARG A 15 14.81 1.62 -3.27
N TRP A 16 13.92 0.90 -3.93
CA TRP A 16 12.60 1.42 -4.28
C TRP A 16 11.83 1.86 -3.02
N ALA A 17 11.73 1.00 -2.01
CA ALA A 17 10.90 1.26 -0.83
C ALA A 17 11.38 2.50 -0.05
N SER A 18 12.69 2.58 0.20
CA SER A 18 13.29 3.73 0.88
C SER A 18 13.21 5.02 0.06
N SER A 19 13.37 4.95 -1.27
CA SER A 19 13.29 6.12 -2.15
C SER A 19 11.85 6.63 -2.25
N ARG A 20 10.87 5.72 -2.40
CA ARG A 20 9.45 6.07 -2.47
C ARG A 20 8.97 6.74 -1.20
N ALA A 21 9.28 6.15 -0.04
CA ALA A 21 8.91 6.70 1.25
C ALA A 21 9.48 8.11 1.49
N ARG A 22 10.73 8.35 1.09
CA ARG A 22 11.36 9.69 1.18
C ARG A 22 10.71 10.69 0.23
N ALA A 23 10.52 10.32 -1.04
CA ALA A 23 9.87 11.18 -2.02
C ALA A 23 8.46 11.59 -1.57
N ASP A 24 7.71 10.64 -0.99
CA ASP A 24 6.38 10.92 -0.45
C ASP A 24 6.40 11.85 0.75
N ALA A 25 7.38 11.70 1.65
CA ALA A 25 7.53 12.61 2.78
C ALA A 25 7.85 14.04 2.31
N GLU A 26 8.67 14.19 1.26
CA GLU A 26 8.99 15.48 0.65
C GLU A 26 7.77 16.10 -0.06
N ILE A 27 7.00 15.30 -0.79
CA ILE A 27 5.75 15.76 -1.43
C ILE A 27 4.76 16.22 -0.35
N PHE A 28 4.60 15.45 0.72
CA PHE A 28 3.71 15.79 1.82
C PHE A 28 4.17 17.04 2.58
N TRP A 29 5.47 17.20 2.79
CA TRP A 29 6.04 18.43 3.35
C TRP A 29 5.70 19.64 2.47
N TYR A 30 5.97 19.55 1.17
CA TYR A 30 5.75 20.66 0.24
C TYR A 30 4.26 21.02 0.10
N ARG A 31 3.37 20.02 -0.01
CA ARG A 31 1.94 20.25 -0.28
C ARG A 31 1.09 20.41 0.97
N GLY A 32 1.39 19.61 2.01
CA GLY A 32 0.61 19.52 3.24
C GLY A 32 1.23 20.27 4.42
N ASN A 33 2.43 20.85 4.26
CA ASN A 33 3.19 21.52 5.33
C ASN A 33 3.33 20.63 6.59
N GLY A 34 3.53 19.33 6.39
CA GLY A 34 3.64 18.35 7.46
C GLY A 34 4.97 17.59 7.40
N ALA A 35 5.59 17.43 8.57
CA ALA A 35 6.82 16.64 8.70
C ALA A 35 6.46 15.18 9.04
N ILE A 36 6.78 14.26 8.12
CA ILE A 36 6.54 12.83 8.32
C ILE A 36 7.84 12.14 8.70
N GLU A 37 7.75 11.33 9.75
CA GLU A 37 8.83 10.46 10.18
C GLU A 37 8.98 9.30 9.18
N VAL A 38 10.18 9.13 8.59
CA VAL A 38 10.49 8.03 7.65
C VAL A 38 11.48 7.08 8.31
N LEU A 39 11.07 5.82 8.48
CA LEU A 39 11.82 4.81 9.23
C LEU A 39 11.90 3.49 8.44
N PRO A 40 13.01 2.72 8.56
CA PRO A 40 13.02 1.34 8.13
C PRO A 40 12.11 0.49 9.03
N ASP A 41 11.54 -0.57 8.48
CA ASP A 41 10.75 -1.58 9.22
C ASP A 41 11.47 -2.13 10.47
N THR A 42 12.79 -2.28 10.42
CA THR A 42 13.63 -2.71 11.56
C THR A 42 13.64 -1.76 12.76
N GLN A 43 13.24 -0.50 12.58
CA GLN A 43 13.13 0.50 13.66
C GLN A 43 11.67 0.79 14.03
N PHE A 44 10.70 0.19 13.33
CA PHE A 44 9.30 0.38 13.60
C PHE A 44 8.83 -0.46 14.78
N ASP A 45 8.18 0.19 15.75
CA ASP A 45 7.54 -0.46 16.89
C ASP A 45 6.02 -0.28 16.79
N ALA A 46 5.32 -1.36 16.43
CA ALA A 46 3.86 -1.34 16.28
C ALA A 46 3.10 -1.06 17.59
N GLY A 47 3.72 -1.33 18.74
CA GLY A 47 3.13 -1.12 20.07
C GLY A 47 3.24 0.33 20.56
N ARG A 48 4.19 1.10 20.01
CA ARG A 48 4.37 2.52 20.30
C ARG A 48 3.46 3.38 19.43
N GLU A 49 2.94 4.45 20.04
CA GLU A 49 2.15 5.49 19.37
C GLU A 49 1.02 4.90 18.50
N ARG A 50 0.23 3.99 19.08
CA ARG A 50 -0.79 3.20 18.37
C ARG A 50 -1.83 4.05 17.63
N ASP A 51 -2.08 5.28 18.10
CA ASP A 51 -3.03 6.20 17.49
C ASP A 51 -2.41 7.09 16.39
N ARG A 52 -1.17 6.81 15.94
CA ARG A 52 -0.63 7.39 14.71
C ARG A 52 -0.90 6.48 13.52
N SER A 53 -1.47 7.01 12.43
CA SER A 53 -1.56 6.25 11.18
C SER A 53 -0.16 5.96 10.61
N VAL A 54 -0.03 4.85 9.90
CA VAL A 54 1.24 4.40 9.29
C VAL A 54 1.01 4.18 7.81
N VAL A 55 2.00 4.50 6.97
CA VAL A 55 2.04 4.05 5.57
C VAL A 55 3.17 3.05 5.42
N LEU A 56 2.85 1.84 4.95
CA LEU A 56 3.82 0.80 4.63
C LEU A 56 4.23 0.89 3.17
N TYR A 57 5.54 0.84 2.93
CA TYR A 57 6.14 0.73 1.60
C TYR A 57 6.77 -0.64 1.46
N GLY A 58 6.31 -1.41 0.48
CA GLY A 58 6.71 -2.81 0.27
C GLY A 58 5.51 -3.75 0.38
N ASN A 59 5.79 -5.03 0.51
CA ASN A 59 4.81 -6.11 0.54
C ASN A 59 5.14 -7.11 1.65
N ARG A 60 4.34 -8.16 1.81
CA ARG A 60 4.48 -9.17 2.87
C ARG A 60 5.88 -9.79 2.95
N SER A 61 6.53 -9.96 1.81
CA SER A 61 7.86 -10.58 1.70
C SER A 61 9.02 -9.60 1.89
N THR A 62 8.75 -8.29 1.85
CA THR A 62 9.80 -7.26 1.83
C THR A 62 9.76 -6.31 3.03
N ASN A 63 8.66 -6.25 3.78
CA ASN A 63 8.47 -5.36 4.92
C ASN A 63 8.09 -6.14 6.20
N ASP A 64 8.96 -6.13 7.21
CA ASP A 64 8.78 -6.87 8.48
C ASP A 64 7.54 -6.40 9.27
N ALA A 65 7.12 -5.14 9.11
CA ALA A 65 5.96 -4.62 9.81
C ALA A 65 4.63 -5.19 9.27
N TRP A 66 4.65 -5.82 8.08
CA TRP A 66 3.46 -6.36 7.44
C TRP A 66 2.75 -7.41 8.30
N ALA A 67 3.49 -8.39 8.82
CA ALA A 67 2.88 -9.47 9.60
C ALA A 67 2.15 -8.93 10.83
N THR A 68 2.72 -7.94 11.51
CA THR A 68 2.15 -7.35 12.74
C THR A 68 0.95 -6.44 12.45
N LEU A 69 0.97 -5.68 11.36
CA LEU A 69 -0.06 -4.68 11.06
C LEU A 69 -1.17 -5.20 10.14
N LEU A 70 -0.86 -6.17 9.28
CA LEU A 70 -1.69 -6.62 8.17
C LEU A 70 -1.77 -8.15 8.06
N GLY A 71 -1.29 -8.90 9.05
CA GLY A 71 -1.32 -10.37 9.03
C GLY A 71 -2.74 -10.94 8.81
N ASP A 72 -3.74 -10.32 9.44
CA ASP A 72 -5.15 -10.70 9.32
C ASP A 72 -5.92 -9.89 8.25
N SER A 73 -5.21 -9.10 7.44
CA SER A 73 -5.82 -8.34 6.34
C SER A 73 -6.39 -9.31 5.30
N PRO A 74 -7.62 -9.08 4.79
CA PRO A 74 -8.15 -9.83 3.65
C PRO A 74 -7.40 -9.52 2.34
N VAL A 75 -6.53 -8.50 2.36
CA VAL A 75 -5.65 -8.12 1.25
C VAL A 75 -4.23 -8.48 1.62
N GLN A 76 -3.63 -9.38 0.84
CA GLN A 76 -2.24 -9.80 0.97
C GLN A 76 -1.51 -9.54 -0.35
N VAL A 77 -0.39 -8.83 -0.30
CA VAL A 77 0.48 -8.58 -1.45
C VAL A 77 1.80 -9.29 -1.18
N ASP A 78 2.25 -10.08 -2.14
CA ASP A 78 3.56 -10.74 -2.14
C ASP A 78 4.35 -10.33 -3.38
N ARG A 79 5.47 -11.00 -3.67
CA ARG A 79 6.29 -10.74 -4.86
C ARG A 79 5.64 -11.15 -6.16
N ASP A 80 4.80 -12.18 -6.13
CA ASP A 80 4.29 -12.87 -7.31
C ASP A 80 2.77 -12.75 -7.49
N ALA A 81 2.05 -12.33 -6.45
CA ALA A 81 0.61 -12.26 -6.47
C ALA A 81 0.03 -11.29 -5.45
N VAL A 82 -1.22 -10.89 -5.74
CA VAL A 82 -2.11 -10.21 -4.80
C VAL A 82 -3.31 -11.10 -4.53
N VAL A 83 -3.69 -11.20 -3.26
CA VAL A 83 -4.92 -11.87 -2.80
C VAL A 83 -5.82 -10.81 -2.18
N ILE A 84 -7.10 -10.82 -2.56
CA ILE A 84 -8.15 -9.94 -2.01
C ILE A 84 -9.37 -10.84 -1.75
N GLY A 85 -9.64 -11.12 -0.47
CA GLY A 85 -10.62 -12.13 -0.07
C GLY A 85 -10.26 -13.50 -0.64
N GLU A 86 -11.19 -14.11 -1.36
CA GLU A 86 -10.98 -15.43 -2.00
C GLU A 86 -10.28 -15.35 -3.37
N LYS A 87 -10.18 -14.16 -3.97
CA LYS A 87 -9.63 -13.98 -5.31
C LYS A 87 -8.11 -13.74 -5.26
N ARG A 88 -7.38 -14.50 -6.07
CA ARG A 88 -5.93 -14.37 -6.27
C ARG A 88 -5.62 -13.92 -7.69
N ARG A 89 -4.81 -12.88 -7.83
CA ARG A 89 -4.20 -12.45 -9.10
C ARG A 89 -2.69 -12.65 -9.03
N ALA A 90 -2.19 -13.62 -9.81
CA ALA A 90 -0.75 -13.85 -9.94
C ALA A 90 -0.20 -13.09 -11.16
N ALA A 91 0.74 -12.19 -10.93
CA ALA A 91 1.45 -11.41 -11.94
C ALA A 91 2.61 -10.66 -11.25
N ALA A 92 3.68 -10.36 -11.97
CA ALA A 92 4.89 -9.72 -11.43
C ALA A 92 4.94 -8.20 -11.65
N ASP A 93 3.84 -7.62 -12.14
CA ASP A 93 3.73 -6.24 -12.60
C ASP A 93 2.46 -5.55 -12.06
N LEU A 94 2.03 -5.89 -10.84
CA LEU A 94 0.85 -5.30 -10.22
C LEU A 94 1.26 -4.20 -9.23
N GLY A 95 0.71 -2.99 -9.40
CA GLY A 95 0.70 -1.95 -8.37
C GLY A 95 -0.54 -2.10 -7.49
N CYS A 96 -0.38 -1.87 -6.18
CA CYS A 96 -1.48 -2.00 -5.23
C CYS A 96 -1.43 -0.89 -4.18
N LEU A 97 -2.52 -0.14 -4.05
CA LEU A 97 -2.76 0.75 -2.93
C LEU A 97 -3.97 0.24 -2.15
N PHE A 98 -3.87 0.21 -0.82
CA PHE A 98 -5.05 -0.01 0.00
C PHE A 98 -4.92 0.57 1.41
N LEU A 99 -6.06 0.66 2.10
CA LEU A 99 -6.18 1.12 3.49
C LEU A 99 -6.76 0.02 4.38
N ARG A 100 -6.27 -0.06 5.62
CA ARG A 100 -6.82 -0.91 6.68
C ARG A 100 -6.88 -0.15 8.01
N PRO A 101 -7.73 -0.54 8.96
CA PRO A 101 -7.59 -0.10 10.35
C PRO A 101 -6.24 -0.52 10.92
N ARG A 102 -5.63 0.33 11.76
CA ARG A 102 -4.44 -0.09 12.52
C ARG A 102 -4.88 -0.98 13.68
N PRO A 103 -4.35 -2.20 13.82
CA PRO A 103 -4.68 -3.06 14.95
C PRO A 103 -4.45 -2.35 16.28
N GLY A 104 -5.45 -2.41 17.16
CA GLY A 104 -5.38 -1.81 18.50
C GLY A 104 -5.56 -0.28 18.55
N SER A 105 -6.06 0.36 17.48
CA SER A 105 -6.48 1.76 17.49
C SER A 105 -7.88 1.93 16.88
N ALA A 106 -8.66 2.85 17.46
CA ALA A 106 -9.98 3.23 16.94
C ALA A 106 -9.91 4.41 15.96
N VAL A 107 -8.75 5.07 15.83
CA VAL A 107 -8.59 6.33 15.10
C VAL A 107 -7.50 6.29 14.04
N ALA A 108 -6.60 5.29 14.10
CA ALA A 108 -5.48 5.17 13.17
C ALA A 108 -5.73 4.13 12.08
N SER A 109 -5.10 4.36 10.94
CA SER A 109 -5.13 3.47 9.77
C SER A 109 -3.74 3.07 9.33
N VAL A 110 -3.66 1.98 8.58
CA VAL A 110 -2.50 1.54 7.82
C VAL A 110 -2.79 1.79 6.35
N GLY A 111 -2.10 2.77 5.76
CA GLY A 111 -2.02 2.92 4.31
C GLY A 111 -0.93 2.04 3.74
N VAL A 112 -1.11 1.57 2.52
CA VAL A 112 -0.18 0.64 1.90
C VAL A 112 0.13 1.10 0.48
N VAL A 113 1.43 1.25 0.20
CA VAL A 113 1.99 1.49 -1.13
C VAL A 113 2.80 0.26 -1.48
N SER A 114 2.26 -0.58 -2.36
CA SER A 114 2.75 -1.94 -2.57
C SER A 114 2.66 -2.36 -4.04
N GLY A 115 3.15 -3.57 -4.29
CA GLY A 115 3.11 -4.19 -5.60
C GLY A 115 3.82 -5.54 -5.63
N THR A 116 3.63 -6.24 -6.74
CA THR A 116 4.33 -7.47 -7.10
C THR A 116 5.48 -7.13 -8.02
N GLY A 117 6.62 -7.81 -7.85
CA GLY A 117 7.86 -7.54 -8.59
C GLY A 117 8.35 -6.09 -8.50
N VAL A 118 9.49 -5.79 -9.12
CA VAL A 118 10.00 -4.40 -9.17
C VAL A 118 9.16 -3.54 -10.12
N GLU A 119 8.63 -4.14 -11.19
CA GLU A 119 7.79 -3.43 -12.16
C GLU A 119 6.51 -2.92 -11.51
N GLY A 120 5.77 -3.78 -10.79
CA GLY A 120 4.55 -3.37 -10.09
C GLY A 120 4.80 -2.34 -8.99
N LEU A 121 5.90 -2.46 -8.25
CA LEU A 121 6.33 -1.46 -7.28
C LEU A 121 6.56 -0.08 -7.95
N ARG A 122 7.25 -0.05 -9.10
CA ARG A 122 7.49 1.18 -9.87
C ARG A 122 6.21 1.84 -10.39
N LEU A 123 5.16 1.07 -10.68
CA LEU A 123 3.87 1.64 -11.11
C LEU A 123 3.28 2.61 -10.07
N THR A 124 3.64 2.48 -8.80
CA THR A 124 3.16 3.36 -7.71
C THR A 124 3.90 4.71 -7.61
N GLU A 125 5.02 4.89 -8.31
CA GLU A 125 5.89 6.08 -8.18
C GLU A 125 5.23 7.37 -8.65
N ARG A 126 4.28 7.27 -9.59
CA ARG A 126 3.65 8.43 -10.22
C ARG A 126 2.21 8.67 -9.77
N LEU A 127 1.74 7.94 -8.75
CA LEU A 127 0.37 8.05 -8.27
C LEU A 127 0.17 9.31 -7.41
N PRO A 128 -0.73 10.24 -7.79
CA PRO A 128 -0.89 11.51 -7.09
C PRO A 128 -1.79 11.44 -5.83
N TYR A 129 -1.54 10.53 -4.88
CA TYR A 129 -2.36 10.38 -3.66
C TYR A 129 -2.16 11.49 -2.59
N PHE A 130 -1.29 12.48 -2.84
CA PHE A 130 -1.21 13.72 -2.05
C PHE A 130 -1.67 14.95 -2.84
N VAL A 131 -2.50 14.76 -3.86
CA VAL A 131 -3.05 15.83 -4.68
C VAL A 131 -4.55 15.95 -4.42
N SER A 132 -4.99 17.17 -4.07
CA SER A 132 -6.40 17.45 -3.87
C SER A 132 -7.22 17.19 -5.15
N GLY A 133 -8.41 16.62 -5.00
CA GLY A 133 -9.30 16.26 -6.10
C GLY A 133 -8.99 14.91 -6.75
N VAL A 134 -7.94 14.20 -6.31
CA VAL A 134 -7.70 12.81 -6.72
C VAL A 134 -8.30 11.87 -5.70
N ALA A 135 -9.38 11.19 -6.09
CA ALA A 135 -10.06 10.22 -5.24
C ALA A 135 -9.53 8.81 -5.52
N TYR A 136 -8.84 8.23 -4.55
CA TYR A 136 -8.56 6.80 -4.53
C TYR A 136 -9.62 6.08 -3.68
N PRO A 137 -10.11 4.92 -4.14
CA PRO A 137 -10.92 4.04 -3.29
C PRO A 137 -10.06 3.39 -2.19
N ASP A 138 -10.69 2.69 -1.24
CA ASP A 138 -9.97 2.01 -0.15
C ASP A 138 -9.00 0.94 -0.65
N LEU A 139 -9.25 0.39 -1.84
CA LEU A 139 -8.39 -0.56 -2.53
C LEU A 139 -8.37 -0.29 -4.02
N VAL A 140 -7.17 -0.27 -4.61
CA VAL A 140 -6.96 -0.33 -6.06
C VAL A 140 -5.78 -1.25 -6.38
N LEU A 141 -6.00 -2.13 -7.35
CA LEU A 141 -5.03 -3.05 -7.93
C LEU A 141 -5.02 -2.81 -9.44
N PHE A 142 -3.84 -2.63 -10.02
CA PHE A 142 -3.70 -2.26 -11.43
C PHE A 142 -2.40 -2.86 -11.99
N GLY A 143 -2.43 -3.26 -13.26
CA GLY A 143 -1.27 -3.83 -13.95
C GLY A 143 -0.49 -2.77 -14.74
N SER A 144 0.63 -3.18 -15.32
CA SER A 144 1.43 -2.31 -16.19
C SER A 144 0.66 -1.83 -17.43
N SER A 145 -0.33 -2.61 -17.90
CA SER A 145 -1.22 -2.25 -19.00
C SER A 145 -1.99 -0.94 -18.75
N ALA A 146 -2.21 -0.54 -17.50
CA ALA A 146 -2.85 0.73 -17.16
C ALA A 146 -2.08 1.96 -17.67
N LEU A 147 -0.78 1.82 -17.96
CA LEU A 147 0.02 2.88 -18.57
C LEU A 147 -0.35 3.14 -20.03
N GLU A 148 -0.92 2.14 -20.72
CA GLU A 148 -1.32 2.22 -22.13
C GLU A 148 -2.82 2.40 -22.28
N THR A 149 -3.62 1.68 -21.49
CA THR A 149 -5.08 1.61 -21.63
C THR A 149 -5.83 2.42 -20.56
N GLY A 150 -5.12 3.06 -19.64
CA GLY A 150 -5.74 3.86 -18.57
C GLY A 150 -6.60 2.99 -17.65
N ALA A 151 -7.88 3.36 -17.49
CA ALA A 151 -8.80 2.71 -16.56
C ALA A 151 -9.03 1.22 -16.88
N ASP A 152 -8.92 0.81 -18.14
CA ASP A 152 -9.08 -0.60 -18.55
C ASP A 152 -7.93 -1.49 -18.05
N GLY A 153 -6.82 -0.91 -17.59
CA GLY A 153 -5.71 -1.63 -16.94
C GLY A 153 -5.87 -1.80 -15.43
N VAL A 154 -6.96 -1.29 -14.84
CA VAL A 154 -7.30 -1.52 -13.43
C VAL A 154 -7.85 -2.93 -13.30
N VAL A 155 -7.24 -3.74 -12.43
CA VAL A 155 -7.61 -5.14 -12.19
C VAL A 155 -8.71 -5.25 -11.14
N ALA A 156 -8.63 -4.47 -10.08
CA ALA A 156 -9.66 -4.39 -9.06
C ALA A 156 -9.67 -3.01 -8.40
N ALA A 157 -10.84 -2.51 -8.05
CA ALA A 157 -10.98 -1.27 -7.32
C ALA A 157 -12.27 -1.24 -6.50
N GLY A 158 -12.25 -0.59 -5.33
CA GLY A 158 -13.46 -0.33 -4.56
C GLY A 158 -13.23 -0.13 -3.08
N PHE A 159 -14.34 -0.14 -2.34
CA PHE A 159 -14.39 0.18 -0.92
C PHE A 159 -14.65 -1.07 -0.11
N PHE A 160 -14.08 -1.16 1.09
CA PHE A 160 -14.43 -2.22 2.03
C PHE A 160 -15.83 -1.98 2.61
N GLY A 161 -16.41 -3.01 3.22
CA GLY A 161 -17.60 -2.84 4.05
C GLY A 161 -17.32 -1.95 5.26
N HIS A 162 -18.36 -1.49 5.94
CA HIS A 162 -18.20 -0.71 7.19
C HIS A 162 -17.51 -1.49 8.31
N ASP A 163 -17.54 -2.82 8.25
CA ASP A 163 -16.80 -3.73 9.12
C ASP A 163 -15.37 -4.03 8.62
N TRP A 164 -14.94 -3.34 7.56
CA TRP A 164 -13.66 -3.52 6.89
C TRP A 164 -13.49 -4.90 6.23
N SER A 165 -14.58 -5.61 5.92
CA SER A 165 -14.55 -6.88 5.17
C SER A 165 -14.58 -6.65 3.66
N VAL A 166 -14.16 -7.66 2.89
CA VAL A 166 -14.29 -7.66 1.42
C VAL A 166 -15.71 -8.09 1.03
N GLU A 167 -16.31 -8.98 1.82
CA GLU A 167 -17.59 -9.65 1.59
C GLU A 167 -18.77 -8.69 1.62
N THR A 168 -18.75 -7.71 2.53
CA THR A 168 -19.80 -6.68 2.61
C THR A 168 -19.41 -5.37 1.90
N GLY A 169 -18.25 -5.34 1.25
CA GLY A 169 -17.74 -4.20 0.51
C GLY A 169 -18.20 -4.14 -0.94
N GLU A 170 -17.74 -3.11 -1.65
CA GLU A 170 -18.04 -2.83 -3.06
C GLU A 170 -16.77 -2.87 -3.90
N ILE A 171 -16.07 -4.00 -3.87
CA ILE A 171 -14.86 -4.21 -4.69
C ILE A 171 -15.26 -4.83 -6.03
N ARG A 172 -14.96 -4.13 -7.13
CA ARG A 172 -15.18 -4.60 -8.50
C ARG A 172 -13.88 -5.11 -9.08
N TRP A 173 -14.00 -6.20 -9.84
CA TRP A 173 -12.92 -6.81 -10.60
C TRP A 173 -13.16 -6.59 -12.07
N HIS A 174 -12.09 -6.30 -12.79
CA HIS A 174 -12.07 -6.28 -14.24
C HIS A 174 -11.56 -7.64 -14.71
N ASP A 175 -12.48 -8.47 -15.20
CA ASP A 175 -12.19 -9.80 -15.74
C ASP A 175 -11.82 -9.72 -17.24
#